data_AF-A0A7C0XYG0-F1
#
_entry.id   AF-A0A7C0XYG0-F1
#
_cell.length_a   1.000
_cell.length_b   1.000
_cell.length_c   1.000
_cell.angle_alpha   90.00
_cell.angle_beta   90.00
_cell.angle_gamma   90.00
#
_symmetry.space_group_name_H-M   'P 1'
#
loop_
_entity.id
_entity.type
_entity.pdbx_description
1 polymer ?
#
loop_
_entity_poly.entity_id
_entity_poly.type
_entity_poly.pdbx_seq_one_letter_code
_entity_poly.pdbx_strand_id
1 'polypeptide(L)' 'MVEKVLQLFRSKPKIINIGLEHFYRELKAQGVEVGHVLWQPPPKLEKELEDILSKIL' A
#
# COMPACT_ATOMS: atom_id res chain seq x y z
N MET A 1 -14.34 10.33 -21.63
CA MET A 1 -14.14 9.69 -20.31
C MET A 1 -14.01 8.18 -20.45
N VAL A 2 -14.90 7.53 -21.20
CA VAL A 2 -14.86 6.10 -21.53
C VAL A 2 -13.53 5.65 -22.15
N GLU A 3 -13.00 6.39 -23.13
CA GLU A 3 -11.70 6.09 -23.77
C GLU A 3 -10.55 5.88 -22.78
N LYS A 4 -10.44 6.73 -21.75
CA LYS A 4 -9.36 6.66 -20.75
C LYS A 4 -9.49 5.41 -19.87
N VAL A 5 -10.72 5.04 -19.53
CA VAL A 5 -11.01 3.82 -18.76
C VAL A 5 -10.65 2.59 -19.59
N LEU A 6 -11.05 2.54 -20.86
CA LEU A 6 -10.68 1.46 -21.77
C LEU A 6 -9.17 1.34 -21.95
N GLN A 7 -8.46 2.48 -22.02
CA GLN A 7 -7.01 2.51 -22.11
C GLN A 7 -6.34 1.91 -20.86
N LEU A 8 -6.88 2.16 -19.66
CA LEU A 8 -6.38 1.57 -18.42
C LEU A 8 -6.38 0.04 -18.48
N PHE A 9 -7.50 -0.57 -18.90
CA PHE A 9 -7.66 -2.02 -18.98
C PHE A 9 -6.88 -2.69 -20.13
N ARG A 10 -6.52 -1.93 -21.17
CA ARG A 10 -5.71 -2.43 -22.29
C ARG A 10 -4.21 -2.29 -22.05
N SER A 11 -3.81 -1.46 -21.09
CA SER A 11 -2.41 -1.26 -20.73
C SER A 11 -1.92 -2.30 -19.72
N LYS A 12 -0.62 -2.59 -19.73
CA LYS A 12 -0.01 -3.42 -18.70
C LYS A 12 -0.20 -2.74 -17.33
N PRO A 13 -0.77 -3.42 -16.32
CA PRO A 13 -0.98 -2.83 -15.01
C PRO A 13 0.36 -2.56 -14.33
N LYS A 14 0.44 -1.41 -13.65
CA LYS A 14 1.54 -1.07 -12.74
C LYS A 14 1.11 -1.43 -11.33
N ILE A 15 1.87 -2.28 -10.65
CA ILE A 15 1.44 -2.86 -9.37
C ILE A 15 2.35 -2.38 -8.24
N ILE A 16 1.72 -1.99 -7.13
CA ILE A 16 2.36 -1.68 -5.86
C ILE A 16 1.75 -2.61 -4.80
N ASN A 17 2.55 -3.47 -4.20
CA ASN A 17 2.12 -4.35 -3.11
C ASN A 17 2.28 -3.64 -1.77
N ILE A 18 1.17 -3.51 -1.04
CA ILE A 18 1.12 -2.98 0.33
C ILE A 18 0.64 -4.10 1.25
N GLY A 19 1.28 -4.28 2.40
CA GLY A 19 0.93 -5.33 3.36
C GLY A 19 1.87 -6.53 3.27
N LEU A 20 1.33 -7.72 3.02
CA LEU A 20 2.10 -8.97 3.11
C LEU A 20 3.17 -9.07 2.01
N GLU A 21 4.42 -9.26 2.41
CA GLU A 21 5.55 -9.45 1.48
C GLU A 21 5.36 -10.70 0.60
N HIS A 22 4.65 -11.72 1.10
CA HIS A 22 4.39 -12.95 0.35
C HIS A 22 3.73 -12.68 -1.01
N PHE A 23 2.74 -11.78 -1.09
CA PHE A 23 2.10 -11.43 -2.36
C PHE A 23 3.06 -10.74 -3.35
N TYR A 24 3.97 -9.90 -2.85
CA TYR A 24 5.01 -9.32 -3.69
C TYR A 24 5.92 -10.40 -4.29
N ARG A 25 6.34 -11.39 -3.48
CA ARG A 25 7.22 -12.49 -3.92
C ARG A 25 6.55 -13.35 -4.98
N GLU A 26 5.28 -13.72 -4.77
CA GLU A 26 4.50 -14.51 -5.74
C GLU A 26 4.32 -13.76 -7.08
N LEU A 27 4.02 -12.46 -7.04
CA LEU A 27 3.92 -11.64 -8.25
C LEU A 27 5.26 -11.53 -8.98
N LYS A 28 6.37 -11.33 -8.24
CA LYS A 28 7.71 -11.33 -8.84
C LYS A 28 8.08 -12.66 -9.48
N ALA A 29 7.73 -13.78 -8.86
CA ALA A 29 7.97 -15.12 -9.41
C ALA A 29 7.23 -15.35 -10.74
N GLN A 30 6.06 -14.73 -10.91
CA GLN A 30 5.28 -14.73 -12.16
C GLN A 30 5.80 -13.73 -13.22
N GLY A 31 6.92 -13.05 -12.97
CA GLY A 31 7.50 -12.06 -13.89
C GLY A 31 6.75 -10.72 -13.91
N VAL A 32 5.87 -10.46 -12.95
CA VAL A 32 5.13 -9.20 -12.86
C VAL A 32 6.04 -8.06 -12.38
N GLU A 33 5.90 -6.91 -13.02
CA GLU A 33 6.56 -5.68 -12.59
C GLU A 33 5.81 -5.09 -11.39
N VAL A 34 6.35 -5.33 -10.19
CA VAL A 34 5.76 -4.89 -8.92
C VAL A 34 6.83 -4.26 -8.02
N GLY A 35 6.44 -3.21 -7.29
CA GLY A 35 7.19 -2.68 -6.16
C GLY A 35 6.51 -3.02 -4.84
N HIS A 36 7.27 -3.28 -3.78
CA HIS A 36 6.73 -3.50 -2.44
C HIS A 36 6.91 -2.27 -1.56
N VAL A 37 5.83 -1.85 -0.91
CA VAL A 37 5.88 -0.83 0.13
C VAL A 37 5.97 -1.53 1.48
N LEU A 38 7.08 -1.29 2.18
CA LEU A 38 7.23 -1.59 3.59
C LEU A 38 6.37 -0.61 4.39
N TRP A 39 5.09 -0.97 4.54
CA TRP A 39 4.12 -0.17 5.26
C TRP A 39 3.77 -0.84 6.59
N GLN A 40 3.69 -0.02 7.63
CA GLN A 40 3.13 -0.39 8.92
C GLN A 40 2.07 0.65 9.30
N PRO A 41 0.97 0.25 9.96
CA PRO A 41 0.03 1.22 10.51
C PRO A 41 0.76 2.14 11.49
N PRO A 42 0.30 3.39 11.65
CA PRO A 42 0.76 4.22 12.75
C PRO A 42 0.68 3.41 14.05
N PRO A 43 1.68 3.51 14.93
CA PRO A 43 1.59 2.86 16.23
C PRO A 43 0.29 3.32 16.88
N LYS A 44 -0.55 2.36 17.28
CA LYS A 44 -1.74 2.69 18.07
C LYS A 44 -1.23 3.11 19.43
N LEU A 45 -1.24 4.42 19.70
CA LEU A 45 -1.04 4.89 21.05
C LEU A 45 -2.19 4.36 21.90
N GLU A 46 -1.86 3.91 23.10
CA GLU A 46 -2.89 3.76 24.11
C GLU A 46 -3.54 5.12 24.32
N LYS A 47 -4.88 5.13 24.47
CA LYS A 47 -5.66 6.36 24.55
C LYS A 47 -5.13 7.33 25.61
N GLU A 48 -4.65 6.80 26.74
CA GLU A 48 -4.05 7.58 27.81
C GLU A 48 -2.79 8.34 27.35
N LEU A 49 -1.95 7.72 26.52
CA LEU A 49 -0.73 8.33 25.99
C LEU A 49 -1.06 9.42 24.96
N GLU A 50 -2.09 9.20 24.14
CA GLU A 50 -2.61 10.18 23.18
C GLU A 50 -3.20 11.40 23.89
N ASP A 51 -3.96 11.18 24.96
CA ASP A 51 -4.54 12.21 25.81
C ASP A 51 -3.47 13.03 26.55
N ILE A 52 -2.33 12.43 26.93
CA ILE A 52 -1.19 13.16 27.52
C ILE A 52 -0.51 14.02 26.45
N LEU A 53 -0.20 13.45 25.28
CA LEU A 53 0.52 14.18 24.22
C LEU A 53 -0.27 15.39 23.71
N SER A 54 -1.60 15.26 23.56
CA SER A 54 -2.47 16.37 23.13
C SER A 54 -2.55 17.56 24.10
N LYS A 55 -2.08 17.40 25.34
CA LYS A 55 -2.00 18.49 26.33
C LYS A 55 -0.65 19.19 26.34
N ILE A 56 0.37 18.60 25.73
CA ILE A 56 1.76 19.07 25.74
C ILE A 56 2.16 19.66 24.38
N LEU A 57 1.56 19.16 23.29
CA LEU A 57 1.66 19.69 21.92
C LEU A 57 0.51 20.66 21.64
#